data_AF-A0A9Q1EZN2-F1
#
_entry.id   AF-A0A9Q1EZN2-F1
#
_cell.length_a   1.000
_cell.length_b   1.000
_cell.length_c   1.000
_cell.angle_alpha   90.00
_cell.angle_beta   90.00
_cell.angle_gamma   90.00
#
_symmetry.space_group_name_H-M   'P 1'
#
loop_
_entity.id
_entity.type
_entity.pdbx_description
1 polymer ?
#
loop_
_entity_poly.entity_id
_entity_poly.type
_entity_poly.pdbx_seq_one_letter_code
_entity_poly.pdbx_strand_id
1 'polypeptide(L)'
;MHDYYTVGLFDLVCDSEWKQPFTTSVYFFGVLSGSFFSGQLSDRFGRKPILFVTMAIQTLFTFFQVFSPSWEVFSVLFFIVGLGNISNYVAAFVLGTEILTGPVRMIYASLGLTGFFAFGYMMLPLFAYFCRDWRTLLIAMSLPTLVYIPFWW
;
A
#
# COMPACT_ATOMS: atom_id res chain seq x y z
N MET A 1 -13.40 -1.97 25.82
CA MET A 1 -12.33 -2.43 26.72
C MET A 1 -11.07 -2.93 26.01
N HIS A 2 -11.12 -3.25 24.70
CA HIS A 2 -9.94 -3.56 23.87
C HIS A 2 -9.28 -2.29 23.25
N ASP A 3 -9.89 -1.11 23.33
CA ASP A 3 -9.26 0.09 22.76
C ASP A 3 -8.08 0.62 23.60
N TYR A 4 -7.90 0.19 24.87
CA TYR A 4 -6.92 0.80 25.78
C TYR A 4 -5.47 0.33 25.58
N TYR A 5 -5.22 -0.85 25.00
CA TYR A 5 -3.84 -1.32 24.82
C TYR A 5 -3.17 -0.72 23.58
N THR A 6 -3.92 -0.28 22.56
CA THR A 6 -3.33 0.38 21.39
C THR A 6 -2.93 1.83 21.69
N VAL A 7 -3.77 2.57 22.41
CA VAL A 7 -3.44 3.93 22.88
C VAL A 7 -2.45 3.95 24.05
N GLY A 8 -2.46 2.93 24.92
CA GLY A 8 -1.52 2.83 26.05
C GLY A 8 -0.11 2.37 25.69
N LEU A 9 0.08 1.62 24.59
CA LEU A 9 1.41 1.15 24.17
C LEU A 9 2.22 2.23 23.41
N PHE A 10 1.54 3.21 22.80
CA PHE A 10 2.14 4.28 22.01
C PHE A 10 1.96 5.68 22.60
N ASP A 11 1.35 5.80 23.78
CA ASP A 11 1.17 7.04 24.55
C ASP A 11 0.77 8.25 23.68
N LEU A 12 -0.34 8.06 22.94
CA LEU A 12 -0.82 8.99 21.91
C LEU A 12 -1.64 10.16 22.48
N VAL A 13 -1.82 10.26 23.81
CA VAL A 13 -2.92 11.07 24.35
C VAL A 13 -2.49 12.47 24.83
N CYS A 14 -1.21 12.76 25.11
CA CYS A 14 -0.88 14.09 25.66
C CYS A 14 0.38 14.81 25.15
N ASP A 15 1.33 14.19 24.44
CA ASP A 15 2.58 14.91 24.05
C ASP A 15 3.08 14.63 22.62
N SER A 16 2.31 13.90 21.81
CA SER A 16 2.81 13.43 20.51
C SER A 16 1.81 13.40 19.35
N GLU A 17 0.93 14.42 19.29
CA GLU A 17 0.10 14.71 18.11
C GLU A 17 0.93 14.84 16.83
N TRP A 18 2.17 15.32 16.91
CA TRP A 18 3.06 15.50 15.75
C TRP A 18 3.47 14.19 15.05
N LYS A 19 3.36 13.04 15.73
CA LYS A 19 3.77 11.74 15.18
C LYS A 19 2.83 11.26 14.06
N GLN A 20 1.54 11.56 14.14
CA GLN A 20 0.55 11.22 13.10
C GLN A 20 0.78 11.99 11.78
N PRO A 21 0.87 13.32 11.75
CA PRO A 21 1.15 14.06 10.54
C PRO A 21 2.54 13.74 10.01
N PHE A 22 3.54 13.54 10.88
CA PHE A 22 4.88 13.14 10.44
C PHE A 22 4.87 11.80 9.71
N THR A 23 4.21 10.78 10.26
CA THR A 23 4.09 9.46 9.60
C THR A 23 3.37 9.56 8.25
N THR A 24 2.36 10.42 8.16
CA THR A 24 1.64 10.69 6.92
C THR A 24 2.52 11.40 5.89
N SER A 25 3.31 12.40 6.30
CA SER A 25 4.27 13.09 5.44
C SER A 25 5.36 12.13 4.93
N VAL A 26 5.88 11.26 5.80
CA VAL A 26 6.84 10.21 5.42
C VAL A 26 6.23 9.26 4.39
N TYR A 27 4.97 8.85 4.57
CA TYR A 27 4.25 8.05 3.58
C TYR A 27 4.17 8.75 2.22
N PHE A 28 3.77 10.03 2.19
CA PHE A 28 3.71 10.81 0.94
C PHE A 28 5.09 10.98 0.29
N PHE A 29 6.15 11.12 1.10
CA PHE A 29 7.52 11.15 0.60
C PHE A 29 7.92 9.81 -0.04
N GLY A 30 7.47 8.68 0.55
CA GLY A 30 7.58 7.34 -0.04
C GLY A 30 6.86 7.22 -1.37
N VAL A 31 5.63 7.75 -1.45
CA VAL A 31 4.84 7.77 -2.69
C VAL A 31 5.49 8.64 -3.78
N LEU A 32 6.04 9.81 -3.41
CA LEU A 32 6.76 10.68 -4.33
C LEU A 32 8.00 9.99 -4.91
N SER A 33 8.84 9.42 -4.04
CA SER A 33 10.03 8.69 -4.47
C SER A 33 9.67 7.45 -5.31
N GLY A 34 8.64 6.69 -4.91
CA GLY A 34 8.17 5.52 -5.65
C GLY A 34 7.69 5.84 -7.06
N SER A 35 7.04 6.99 -7.27
CA SER A 35 6.64 7.43 -8.60
C SER A 35 7.84 7.67 -9.53
N PHE A 36 8.92 8.24 -8.99
CA PHE A 36 10.17 8.45 -9.74
C PHE A 36 10.85 7.12 -10.07
N PHE A 37 10.94 6.20 -9.10
CA PHE A 37 11.57 4.90 -9.30
C PHE A 37 10.77 4.01 -10.25
N SER A 38 9.43 3.96 -10.13
CA SER A 38 8.60 3.05 -10.93
C SER A 38 8.69 3.36 -12.42
N GLY A 39 8.75 4.64 -12.81
CA GLY A 39 8.92 5.04 -14.20
C GLY A 39 10.25 4.57 -14.77
N GLN A 40 11.35 4.87 -14.08
CA GLN A 40 12.71 4.50 -14.50
C GLN A 40 12.92 2.98 -14.54
N LEU A 41 12.38 2.26 -13.56
CA LEU A 41 12.46 0.79 -13.53
C LEU A 41 11.65 0.18 -14.67
N SER A 42 10.40 0.62 -14.85
CA SER A 42 9.46 0.10 -15.87
C SER A 42 10.05 0.17 -17.27
N ASP A 43 10.78 1.24 -17.59
CA ASP A 43 11.38 1.44 -18.91
C ASP A 43 12.65 0.59 -19.12
N ARG A 44 13.34 0.15 -18.05
CA ARG A 44 14.62 -0.56 -18.15
C ARG A 44 14.55 -2.09 -18.03
N PHE A 45 13.68 -2.63 -17.17
CA PHE A 45 13.68 -4.06 -16.81
C PHE A 45 12.48 -4.86 -17.38
N GLY A 46 11.58 -4.20 -18.10
CA GLY A 46 10.35 -4.81 -18.63
C GLY A 46 9.19 -4.78 -17.63
N ARG A 47 7.97 -4.59 -18.15
CA ARG A 47 6.79 -4.19 -17.36
C ARG A 47 6.23 -5.28 -16.43
N LYS A 48 6.29 -6.56 -16.84
CA LYS A 48 5.80 -7.70 -16.04
C LYS A 48 6.63 -8.03 -14.79
N PRO A 49 7.96 -8.24 -14.86
CA PRO A 49 8.73 -8.67 -13.68
C PRO A 49 8.77 -7.60 -12.56
N ILE A 50 8.73 -6.32 -12.93
CA ILE A 50 8.73 -5.22 -11.96
C ILE A 50 7.48 -5.19 -11.08
N LEU A 51 6.32 -5.52 -11.63
CA LEU A 51 5.09 -5.62 -10.85
C LEU A 51 5.20 -6.68 -9.76
N PHE A 52 5.68 -7.88 -10.13
CA PHE A 52 5.84 -8.96 -9.17
C PHE A 52 6.89 -8.62 -8.11
N VAL A 53 8.03 -8.03 -8.49
CA VAL A 53 9.07 -7.62 -7.54
C VAL A 53 8.56 -6.55 -6.58
N THR A 54 7.87 -5.52 -7.07
CA THR A 54 7.33 -4.44 -6.22
C THR A 54 6.20 -4.92 -5.32
N MET A 55 5.32 -5.82 -5.80
CA MET A 55 4.31 -6.49 -4.95
C MET A 55 4.95 -7.38 -3.88
N ALA A 56 5.98 -8.16 -4.21
CA ALA A 56 6.66 -9.02 -3.25
C ALA A 56 7.35 -8.19 -2.15
N ILE A 57 8.05 -7.14 -2.55
CA ILE A 57 8.65 -6.13 -1.66
C ILE A 57 7.54 -5.57 -0.75
N GLN A 58 6.47 -5.02 -1.32
CA GLN A 58 5.37 -4.43 -0.56
C GLN A 58 4.79 -5.41 0.48
N THR A 59 4.59 -6.67 0.11
CA THR A 59 4.01 -7.70 0.98
C THR A 59 4.94 -8.04 2.14
N LEU A 60 6.24 -8.22 1.87
CA LEU A 60 7.25 -8.48 2.89
C LEU A 60 7.33 -7.33 3.90
N PHE A 61 7.40 -6.08 3.41
CA PHE A 61 7.50 -4.91 4.27
C PHE A 61 6.22 -4.67 5.08
N THR A 62 5.03 -4.95 4.51
CA THR A 62 3.76 -4.91 5.25
C THR A 62 3.73 -5.97 6.35
N PHE A 63 4.25 -7.18 6.09
CA PHE A 63 4.33 -8.23 7.11
C PHE A 63 5.29 -7.85 8.24
N PHE A 64 6.46 -7.28 7.91
CA PHE A 64 7.39 -6.76 8.92
C PHE A 64 6.78 -5.63 9.75
N GLN A 65 5.90 -4.82 9.17
CA GLN A 65 5.21 -3.74 9.88
C GLN A 65 4.32 -4.28 11.01
N VAL A 66 3.72 -5.46 10.84
CA VAL A 66 2.91 -6.12 11.88
C VAL A 66 3.75 -6.49 13.10
N PHE A 67 5.04 -6.77 12.94
CA PHE A 67 5.93 -7.14 14.05
C PHE A 67 6.66 -5.95 14.67
N SER A 68 6.51 -4.73 14.15
CA SER A 68 7.29 -3.58 14.61
C SER A 68 6.93 -3.19 16.07
N PRO A 69 7.90 -3.16 17.01
CA PRO A 69 7.67 -2.77 18.40
C PRO A 69 7.88 -1.27 18.65
N SER A 70 8.44 -0.51 17.70
CA SER A 70 8.79 0.91 17.87
C SER A 70 8.26 1.79 16.73
N TRP A 71 7.94 3.05 17.06
CA TRP A 71 7.39 4.04 16.11
C TRP A 71 8.35 4.35 14.95
N GLU A 72 9.66 4.44 15.21
CA GLU A 72 10.65 4.73 14.17
C GLU A 72 10.72 3.63 13.11
N VAL A 73 10.73 2.36 13.55
CA VAL A 73 10.73 1.20 12.65
C VAL A 73 9.42 1.16 11.87
N PHE A 74 8.29 1.48 12.51
CA PHE A 74 7.01 1.61 11.82
C PHE A 74 7.07 2.67 10.71
N SER A 75 7.59 3.87 10.99
CA SER A 75 7.67 4.96 9.99
C SER A 75 8.57 4.62 8.80
N VAL A 76 9.72 3.97 9.03
CA VAL A 76 10.62 3.54 7.95
C VAL A 76 9.97 2.45 7.09
N LEU A 77 9.30 1.47 7.71
CA LEU A 77 8.56 0.45 6.97
C LEU A 77 7.40 1.07 6.18
N PHE A 78 6.71 2.06 6.75
CA PHE A 78 5.59 2.73 6.10
C PHE A 78 6.04 3.56 4.88
N PHE A 79 7.23 4.15 4.92
CA PHE A 79 7.86 4.78 3.75
C PHE A 79 8.03 3.78 2.59
N ILE A 80 8.56 2.58 2.89
CA ILE A 80 8.82 1.54 1.89
C ILE A 80 7.50 0.97 1.34
N VAL A 81 6.50 0.77 2.21
CA VAL A 81 5.15 0.34 1.79
C VAL A 81 4.50 1.37 0.87
N GLY A 82 4.64 2.67 1.18
CA GLY A 82 4.15 3.75 0.30
C GLY A 82 4.82 3.77 -1.07
N LEU A 83 6.14 3.53 -1.11
CA LEU A 83 6.92 3.39 -2.34
C LEU A 83 6.44 2.19 -3.18
N GLY A 84 6.17 1.04 -2.54
CA GLY A 84 5.61 -0.15 -3.21
C GLY A 84 4.20 0.07 -3.73
N ASN A 85 3.34 0.75 -2.96
CA ASN A 85 1.93 0.96 -3.30
C ASN A 85 1.77 1.77 -4.60
N ILE A 86 2.46 2.90 -4.70
CA ILE A 86 2.42 3.74 -5.89
C ILE A 86 3.04 3.04 -7.11
N SER A 87 4.12 2.28 -6.90
CA SER A 87 4.78 1.54 -7.97
C SER A 87 3.85 0.49 -8.57
N ASN A 88 3.10 -0.23 -7.72
CA ASN A 88 2.11 -1.20 -8.16
C ASN A 88 0.93 -0.53 -8.89
N TYR A 89 0.44 0.60 -8.36
CA TYR A 89 -0.63 1.37 -9.01
C TYR A 89 -0.23 1.85 -10.42
N VAL A 90 0.96 2.44 -10.55
CA VAL A 90 1.48 2.94 -11.83
C VAL A 90 1.70 1.78 -12.79
N ALA A 91 2.26 0.66 -12.35
CA ALA A 91 2.55 -0.43 -13.25
C ALA A 91 1.27 -1.20 -13.67
N ALA A 92 0.24 -1.28 -12.81
CA ALA A 92 -1.08 -1.79 -13.19
C ALA A 92 -1.76 -0.87 -14.21
N PHE A 93 -1.66 0.46 -14.03
CA PHE A 93 -2.13 1.44 -15.00
C PHE A 93 -1.45 1.25 -16.36
N VAL A 94 -0.11 1.17 -16.37
CA VAL A 94 0.67 1.01 -17.60
C VAL A 94 0.32 -0.30 -18.32
N LEU A 95 0.30 -1.44 -17.63
CA LEU A 95 -0.12 -2.71 -18.25
C LEU A 95 -1.52 -2.65 -18.84
N GLY A 96 -2.48 -2.07 -18.12
CA GLY A 96 -3.83 -1.90 -18.64
C GLY A 96 -3.86 -1.07 -19.92
N THR A 97 -3.07 0.01 -19.97
CA THR A 97 -2.96 0.85 -21.18
C THR A 97 -2.23 0.18 -22.34
N GLU A 98 -1.39 -0.83 -22.09
CA GLU A 98 -0.74 -1.63 -23.14
C GLU A 98 -1.67 -2.68 -23.73
N ILE A 99 -2.47 -3.34 -22.89
CA ILE A 99 -3.35 -4.43 -23.32
C ILE A 99 -4.56 -3.86 -24.10
N LEU A 100 -5.02 -2.67 -23.73
CA LEU A 100 -6.23 -2.06 -24.28
C LEU A 100 -5.89 -1.07 -25.40
N THR A 101 -6.35 -1.35 -26.61
CA THR A 101 -6.22 -0.43 -27.76
C THR A 101 -7.53 0.34 -27.99
N GLY A 102 -7.46 1.64 -28.30
CA GLY A 102 -8.62 2.46 -28.67
C GLY A 102 -9.33 3.20 -27.51
N PRO A 103 -10.62 3.58 -27.68
CA PRO A 103 -11.36 4.39 -26.69
C PRO A 103 -11.57 3.67 -25.34
N VAL A 104 -11.49 2.34 -25.33
CA VAL A 104 -11.58 1.51 -24.12
C VAL A 104 -10.44 1.80 -23.13
N ARG A 105 -9.28 2.27 -23.62
CA ARG A 105 -8.16 2.69 -22.76
C ARG A 105 -8.55 3.83 -21.82
N MET A 106 -9.30 4.82 -22.31
CA MET A 106 -9.76 5.95 -21.48
C MET A 106 -10.78 5.50 -20.44
N ILE A 107 -11.66 4.56 -20.79
CA ILE A 107 -12.67 3.99 -19.87
C ILE A 107 -11.97 3.17 -18.77
N TYR A 108 -10.98 2.36 -19.11
CA TYR A 108 -10.22 1.60 -18.13
C TYR A 108 -9.40 2.49 -17.19
N ALA A 109 -8.70 3.48 -17.75
CA ALA A 109 -7.91 4.45 -17.00
C ALA A 109 -8.75 5.27 -16.01
N SER A 110 -9.92 5.74 -16.45
CA SER A 110 -10.77 6.63 -15.63
C SER A 110 -11.74 5.87 -14.72
N LEU A 111 -12.43 4.86 -15.24
CA LEU A 111 -13.53 4.18 -14.55
C LEU A 111 -13.06 2.89 -13.87
N GLY A 112 -12.18 2.14 -14.53
CA GLY A 112 -11.66 0.87 -14.01
C GLY A 112 -10.77 1.12 -12.80
N LEU A 113 -9.62 1.77 -13.01
CA LEU A 113 -8.61 1.91 -11.95
C LEU A 113 -9.10 2.74 -10.76
N THR A 114 -9.75 3.87 -11.03
CA THR A 114 -10.31 4.74 -9.98
C THR A 114 -11.52 4.10 -9.29
N GLY A 115 -12.33 3.32 -10.03
CA GLY A 115 -13.46 2.58 -9.47
C GLY A 115 -13.02 1.49 -8.51
N PHE A 116 -12.01 0.70 -8.87
CA PHE A 116 -11.41 -0.30 -7.98
C PHE A 116 -10.79 0.35 -6.74
N PHE A 117 -10.13 1.50 -6.91
CA PHE A 117 -9.57 2.25 -5.79
C PHE A 117 -10.67 2.75 -4.84
N ALA A 118 -11.73 3.37 -5.37
CA ALA A 118 -12.87 3.84 -4.58
C ALA A 118 -13.56 2.70 -3.82
N PHE A 119 -13.74 1.56 -4.48
CA PHE A 119 -14.31 0.36 -3.85
C PHE A 119 -13.42 -0.16 -2.71
N GLY A 120 -12.10 -0.18 -2.90
CA GLY A 120 -11.14 -0.54 -1.84
C GLY A 120 -11.24 0.39 -0.62
N TYR A 121 -11.31 1.71 -0.85
CA TYR A 121 -11.48 2.68 0.23
C TYR A 121 -12.84 2.58 0.94
N MET A 122 -13.91 2.18 0.24
CA MET A 122 -15.21 1.91 0.88
C MET A 122 -15.21 0.62 1.71
N MET A 123 -14.43 -0.39 1.32
CA MET A 123 -14.28 -1.61 2.12
C MET A 123 -13.41 -1.41 3.37
N LEU A 124 -12.41 -0.52 3.34
CA LEU A 124 -11.55 -0.22 4.49
C LEU A 124 -12.31 0.00 5.82
N PRO A 125 -13.28 0.94 5.91
CA PRO A 125 -14.01 1.18 7.14
C PRO A 125 -14.92 0.01 7.53
N LEU A 126 -15.39 -0.78 6.55
CA LEU A 126 -16.18 -1.99 6.80
C LEU A 126 -15.34 -3.06 7.52
N PHE A 127 -14.09 -3.26 7.08
CA PHE A 127 -13.14 -4.14 7.75
C PHE A 127 -12.67 -3.58 9.10
N ALA A 128 -12.50 -2.26 9.22
CA ALA A 128 -12.19 -1.62 10.49
C ALA A 128 -13.31 -1.72 11.52
N TYR A 129 -14.56 -1.82 11.07
CA TYR A 129 -15.70 -2.07 11.94
C TYR A 129 -15.68 -3.50 12.50
N PHE A 130 -15.33 -4.49 11.67
CA PHE A 130 -15.26 -5.90 12.09
C PHE A 130 -14.00 -6.25 12.88
N CYS A 131 -12.85 -5.65 12.55
CA CYS A 131 -11.56 -5.92 13.18
C CYS A 131 -10.99 -4.62 13.76
N ARG A 132 -11.12 -4.45 15.08
CA ARG A 132 -10.62 -3.27 15.82
C ARG A 132 -9.10 -3.28 16.02
N ASP A 133 -8.46 -4.44 15.86
CA ASP A 133 -7.00 -4.60 16.01
C ASP A 133 -6.25 -4.22 14.73
N TRP A 134 -5.39 -3.19 14.83
CA TRP A 134 -4.58 -2.70 13.72
C TRP A 134 -3.69 -3.80 13.10
N ARG A 135 -3.15 -4.73 13.91
CA ARG A 135 -2.33 -5.85 13.43
C ARG A 135 -3.13 -6.80 12.54
N THR A 136 -4.34 -7.14 12.99
CA THR A 136 -5.26 -8.01 12.25
C THR A 136 -5.74 -7.34 10.97
N LEU A 137 -5.91 -6.01 10.99
CA LEU A 137 -6.26 -5.21 9.83
C LEU A 137 -5.16 -5.21 8.77
N LEU A 138 -3.89 -5.04 9.17
CA LEU A 138 -2.74 -5.17 8.26
C LEU A 138 -2.63 -6.58 7.68
N ILE A 139 -2.83 -7.62 8.49
CA ILE A 139 -2.82 -9.02 8.01
C ILE A 139 -3.95 -9.25 7.00
N ALA A 140 -5.16 -8.79 7.29
CA ALA A 140 -6.31 -8.90 6.39
C ALA A 140 -6.07 -8.18 5.05
N MET A 141 -5.36 -7.04 5.07
CA MET A 141 -4.96 -6.32 3.85
C MET A 141 -3.81 -6.98 3.10
N SER A 142 -2.94 -7.72 3.78
CA SER A 142 -1.82 -8.45 3.16
C SER A 142 -2.19 -9.81 2.55
N LEU A 143 -3.32 -10.39 2.96
CA LEU A 143 -3.84 -11.64 2.40
C LEU A 143 -4.13 -11.56 0.88
N PRO A 144 -4.82 -10.53 0.35
CA PRO A 144 -5.08 -10.45 -1.08
C PRO A 144 -3.79 -10.30 -1.90
N THR A 145 -2.74 -9.63 -1.40
CA THR A 145 -1.45 -9.56 -2.10
C THR A 145 -0.72 -10.91 -2.12
N LEU A 146 -0.83 -11.72 -1.08
CA LEU A 146 -0.29 -13.10 -1.04
C LEU A 146 -0.95 -14.02 -2.08
N VAL A 147 -2.24 -13.84 -2.35
CA VAL A 147 -3.00 -14.62 -3.35
C VAL A 147 -2.50 -14.38 -4.79
N TYR A 148 -1.84 -13.24 -5.05
CA TYR A 148 -1.25 -12.95 -6.38
C TYR A 148 0.13 -13.58 -6.62
N ILE A 149 0.84 -14.03 -5.57
CA ILE A 149 2.16 -14.69 -5.69
C ILE A 149 2.09 -16.00 -6.50
N PRO A 150 1.13 -16.93 -6.30
CA PRO A 150 1.02 -18.13 -7.12
C PRO A 150 0.58 -17.86 -8.57
N PHE A 151 0.10 -16.65 -8.89
CA PHE A 151 -0.23 -16.22 -10.26
C PHE A 151 1.03 -15.84 -11.08
N TRP A 152 2.23 -16.04 -10.54
CA TRP A 152 3.50 -15.89 -11.25
C TRP A 152 3.64 -16.88 -12.41
N TRP A 153 2.99 -18.05 -12.33
CA TRP A 153 3.09 -19.12 -13.33
C TRP A 153 2.12 -18.95 -14.51
#